data_AF-A0A9D6JCZ0-F1
#
_entry.id   AF-A0A9D6JCZ0-F1
#
_cell.length_a   1.000
_cell.length_b   1.000
_cell.length_c   1.000
_cell.angle_alpha   90.00
_cell.angle_beta   90.00
_cell.angle_gamma   90.00
#
_symmetry.space_group_name_H-M   'P 1'
#
loop_
_entity.id
_entity.type
_entity.pdbx_description
1 polymer ?
#
loop_
_entity_poly.entity_id
_entity_poly.type
_entity_poly.pdbx_seq_one_letter_code
_entity_poly.pdbx_strand_id
1 'polypeptide(L)'
;MPVATARTQHIRSALLRWYGQHGRDLPWRRTRDPYRILVSEVMLQQTQVDRVKPYYRAWLARWPTVRALARASRADVIRAWSGLGYNRRAVNIHRAA
;
A
#
# COMPACT_ATOMS: atom_id res chain seq x y z
N MET A 1 6.46 -1.85 -38.75
CA MET A 1 5.17 -1.95 -38.03
C MET A 1 4.99 -0.73 -37.09
N PRO A 2 4.46 0.42 -37.55
CA PRO A 2 4.40 1.66 -36.76
C PRO A 2 3.05 1.93 -36.03
N VAL A 3 2.03 1.10 -36.23
CA VAL A 3 0.65 1.38 -35.78
C VAL A 3 0.44 1.19 -34.26
N ALA A 4 1.29 0.41 -33.59
CA ALA A 4 1.14 0.08 -32.16
C ALA A 4 1.36 1.29 -31.23
N THR A 5 2.19 2.26 -31.63
CA THR A 5 2.59 3.38 -30.77
C THR A 5 1.48 4.41 -30.59
N ALA A 6 0.78 4.76 -31.68
CA ALA A 6 -0.29 5.77 -31.66
C ALA A 6 -1.49 5.32 -30.81
N ARG A 7 -1.92 4.05 -30.95
CA ARG A 7 -2.99 3.47 -30.12
C ARG A 7 -2.61 3.44 -28.64
N THR A 8 -1.37 3.02 -28.34
CA THR A 8 -0.86 2.97 -26.96
C THR A 8 -0.82 4.36 -26.32
N GLN A 9 -0.33 5.37 -27.06
CA GLN A 9 -0.29 6.75 -26.59
C GLN A 9 -1.69 7.32 -26.33
N HIS A 10 -2.66 7.00 -27.20
CA HIS A 10 -4.04 7.41 -27.02
C HIS A 10 -4.64 6.80 -25.74
N ILE A 11 -4.51 5.48 -25.54
CA ILE A 11 -5.01 4.79 -24.35
C ILE A 11 -4.37 5.35 -23.08
N ARG A 12 -3.04 5.50 -23.07
CA ARG A 12 -2.32 6.07 -21.92
C ARG A 12 -2.84 7.46 -21.58
N SER A 13 -3.00 8.32 -22.57
CA SER A 13 -3.46 9.69 -22.36
C SER A 13 -4.90 9.73 -21.85
N ALA A 14 -5.79 8.89 -22.39
CA ALA A 14 -7.17 8.78 -21.92
C ALA A 14 -7.24 8.27 -20.47
N LEU A 15 -6.48 7.23 -20.14
CA LEU A 15 -6.43 6.65 -18.80
C LEU A 15 -5.90 7.63 -17.76
N LEU A 16 -4.81 8.36 -18.09
CA LEU A 16 -4.24 9.36 -17.20
C LEU A 16 -5.19 10.54 -16.97
N ARG A 17 -5.89 11.02 -18.02
CA ARG A 17 -6.91 12.08 -17.86
C ARG A 17 -8.05 11.63 -16.96
N TRP A 18 -8.58 10.43 -17.21
CA TRP A 18 -9.64 9.87 -16.38
C TRP A 18 -9.20 9.72 -14.93
N TYR A 19 -8.00 9.19 -14.68
CA TYR A 19 -7.46 9.03 -13.33
C TYR A 19 -7.25 10.37 -12.62
N GLY A 20 -6.82 11.41 -13.33
CA GLY A 20 -6.69 12.75 -12.78
C GLY A 20 -8.02 13.34 -12.29
N GLN A 21 -9.13 12.98 -12.92
CA GLN A 21 -10.48 13.49 -12.59
C GLN A 21 -11.24 12.59 -11.61
N HIS A 22 -11.07 11.27 -11.69
CA HIS A 22 -11.89 10.28 -10.98
C HIS A 22 -11.09 9.42 -9.99
N GLY A 23 -9.78 9.63 -9.90
CA GLY A 23 -8.91 8.88 -9.01
C GLY A 23 -9.33 9.04 -7.55
N ARG A 24 -9.71 7.93 -6.91
CA ARG A 24 -10.01 7.95 -5.47
C ARG A 24 -8.84 8.48 -4.66
N ASP A 25 -9.16 9.36 -3.74
CA ASP A 25 -8.23 9.86 -2.76
C ASP A 25 -8.00 8.81 -1.66
N LEU A 26 -6.77 8.29 -1.60
CA LEU A 26 -6.36 7.23 -0.67
C LEU A 26 -5.08 7.66 0.06
N PRO A 27 -4.94 7.37 1.36
CA PRO A 27 -3.85 7.91 2.15
C PRO A 27 -2.46 7.49 1.64
N TRP A 28 -2.32 6.28 1.12
CA TRP A 28 -1.08 5.79 0.50
C TRP A 28 -0.77 6.40 -0.87
N ARG A 29 -1.71 7.11 -1.51
CA ARG A 29 -1.46 7.86 -2.76
C ARG A 29 -0.95 9.28 -2.51
N ARG A 30 -0.97 9.76 -1.26
CA ARG A 30 -0.51 11.10 -0.86
C ARG A 30 0.94 11.11 -0.37
N THR A 31 1.71 10.09 -0.72
CA THR A 31 3.11 9.94 -0.29
C THR A 31 3.94 9.33 -1.40
N ARG A 32 5.25 9.58 -1.36
CA ARG A 32 6.27 8.88 -2.16
C ARG A 32 7.24 8.07 -1.30
N ASP A 33 6.97 7.97 0.00
CA ASP A 33 7.76 7.19 0.94
C ASP A 33 7.66 5.68 0.62
N PRO A 34 8.78 5.00 0.29
CA PRO A 34 8.78 3.58 -0.05
C PRO A 34 8.23 2.66 1.05
N TYR A 35 8.51 2.96 2.32
CA TYR A 35 8.01 2.17 3.45
C TYR A 35 6.49 2.27 3.53
N ARG A 36 5.96 3.50 3.44
CA ARG A 36 4.52 3.75 3.48
C ARG A 36 3.78 3.12 2.30
N ILE A 37 4.39 3.08 1.11
CA ILE A 37 3.83 2.42 -0.07
C ILE A 37 3.86 0.90 0.12
N LEU A 38 5.00 0.34 0.54
CA LEU A 38 5.14 -1.11 0.78
C LEU A 38 4.09 -1.61 1.79
N VAL A 39 3.89 -0.90 2.90
CA VAL A 39 2.88 -1.26 3.90
C VAL A 39 1.48 -1.31 3.29
N SER A 40 1.08 -0.30 2.51
CA SER A 40 -0.25 -0.31 1.89
C SER A 40 -0.42 -1.43 0.89
N GLU A 41 0.59 -1.68 0.04
CA GLU A 41 0.52 -2.74 -0.98
C GLU A 41 0.41 -4.11 -0.33
N VAL A 42 1.19 -4.39 0.73
CA VAL A 42 1.10 -5.66 1.47
C VAL A 42 -0.24 -5.80 2.16
N MET A 43 -0.79 -4.73 2.76
CA MET A 43 -2.12 -4.78 3.38
C MET A 43 -3.23 -5.02 2.36
N LEU A 44 -3.15 -4.46 1.15
CA LEU A 44 -4.15 -4.57 0.09
C LEU A 44 -4.18 -5.95 -0.61
N GLN A 45 -3.19 -6.81 -0.38
CA GLN A 45 -3.22 -8.19 -0.86
C GLN A 45 -4.44 -8.93 -0.27
N GLN A 46 -5.36 -9.34 -1.17
CA GLN A 46 -6.59 -10.06 -0.81
C GLN A 46 -7.42 -9.37 0.30
N THR A 47 -7.32 -8.04 0.43
CA THR A 47 -8.04 -7.25 1.42
C THR A 47 -8.64 -6.00 0.79
N GLN A 48 -9.91 -5.70 1.06
CA GLN A 48 -10.57 -4.54 0.46
C GLN A 48 -10.07 -3.21 1.02
N VAL A 49 -10.08 -2.18 0.16
CA VAL A 49 -9.58 -0.82 0.46
C VAL A 49 -10.16 -0.23 1.74
N ASP A 50 -11.47 -0.33 1.94
CA ASP A 50 -12.12 0.30 3.09
C ASP A 50 -11.74 -0.35 4.41
N ARG A 51 -11.45 -1.66 4.39
CA ARG A 51 -10.90 -2.38 5.54
C ARG A 51 -9.45 -1.97 5.82
N VAL A 52 -8.64 -1.71 4.79
CA VAL A 52 -7.22 -1.34 4.95
C VAL A 52 -7.04 0.08 5.51
N LYS A 53 -7.88 1.04 5.14
CA LYS A 53 -7.76 2.46 5.55
C LYS A 53 -7.48 2.67 7.06
N PRO A 54 -8.28 2.13 8.01
CA PRO A 54 -8.01 2.33 9.44
C PRO A 54 -6.74 1.61 9.92
N TYR A 55 -6.45 0.40 9.42
CA TYR A 55 -5.24 -0.34 9.79
C TYR A 55 -3.97 0.35 9.31
N TYR A 56 -3.97 0.87 8.10
CA TYR A 56 -2.86 1.63 7.53
C TYR A 56 -2.51 2.84 8.41
N ARG A 57 -3.52 3.61 8.83
CA ARG A 57 -3.33 4.77 9.72
C ARG A 57 -2.78 4.36 11.08
N ALA A 58 -3.37 3.34 11.72
CA ALA A 58 -2.93 2.85 13.02
C ALA A 58 -1.51 2.28 12.98
N TRP A 59 -1.18 1.54 11.92
CA TRP A 59 0.14 0.97 11.69
C TRP A 59 1.21 2.05 11.57
N LEU A 60 0.98 3.06 10.73
CA LEU A 60 1.94 4.16 10.55
C LEU A 60 2.01 5.11 11.75
N ALA A 61 0.94 5.22 12.54
CA ALA A 61 1.01 5.94 13.81
C ALA A 61 1.91 5.21 14.82
N ARG A 62 1.87 3.87 14.85
CA ARG A 62 2.67 3.05 15.75
C ARG A 62 4.12 2.88 15.29
N TRP A 63 4.32 2.66 13.99
CA TRP A 63 5.62 2.48 13.37
C TRP A 63 5.74 3.44 12.18
N PRO A 64 6.11 4.71 12.42
CA PRO A 64 6.15 5.73 11.36
C PRO A 64 7.27 5.52 10.34
N THR A 65 8.27 4.70 10.66
CA THR A 65 9.42 4.39 9.81
C THR A 65 9.72 2.89 9.80
N VAL A 66 10.42 2.44 8.76
CA VAL A 66 10.93 1.06 8.68
C VAL A 66 11.80 0.69 9.89
N ARG A 67 12.63 1.61 10.39
CA ARG A 67 13.47 1.38 11.57
C ARG A 67 12.65 1.21 12.86
N ALA A 68 11.53 1.93 12.97
CA ALA A 68 10.61 1.75 14.09
C ALA A 68 9.93 0.39 14.03
N LEU A 69 9.55 -0.08 12.83
CA LEU A 69 9.01 -1.42 12.62
C LEU A 69 10.06 -2.51 12.95
N ALA A 70 11.31 -2.34 12.51
CA ALA A 70 12.40 -3.29 12.76
C ALA A 70 12.62 -3.55 14.25
N ARG A 71 12.50 -2.51 15.08
CA ARG A 71 12.63 -2.59 16.55
C ARG A 71 11.40 -3.17 17.25
N ALA A 72 10.29 -3.37 16.54
CA ALA A 72 9.07 -3.91 17.13
C ALA A 72 9.23 -5.39 17.48
N SER A 73 8.51 -5.83 18.52
CA SER A 73 8.39 -7.26 18.77
C SER A 73 7.51 -7.90 17.69
N ARG A 74 7.83 -9.14 17.30
CA ARG A 74 6.98 -9.92 16.38
C ARG A 74 5.55 -10.07 16.90
N ALA A 75 5.38 -10.19 18.21
CA ALA A 75 4.07 -10.30 18.84
C ALA A 75 3.23 -9.02 18.66
N ASP A 76 3.84 -7.83 18.81
CA ASP A 76 3.17 -6.57 18.55
C ASP A 76 2.74 -6.43 17.09
N VAL A 77 3.62 -6.82 16.17
CA VAL A 77 3.32 -6.80 14.73
C VAL A 77 2.12 -7.67 14.39
N ILE A 78 2.06 -8.91 14.91
CA ILE A 78 0.93 -9.81 14.67
C ILE A 78 -0.35 -9.24 15.28
N ARG A 79 -0.28 -8.66 16.50
CA ARG A 79 -1.43 -8.02 17.14
C ARG A 79 -1.98 -6.86 16.32
N ALA A 80 -1.10 -5.98 15.83
CA ALA A 80 -1.50 -4.83 15.01
C ALA A 80 -2.09 -5.24 13.64
N TRP A 81 -1.76 -6.44 13.15
CA TRP A 81 -2.31 -6.99 11.89
C TRP A 81 -3.58 -7.82 12.09
N SER A 82 -3.94 -8.14 13.34
CA SER A 82 -5.08 -8.99 13.66
C SER A 82 -6.35 -8.42 13.04
N GLY A 83 -7.07 -9.24 12.27
CA GLY A 83 -8.26 -8.79 11.53
C GLY A 83 -8.00 -8.33 10.10
N LEU A 84 -6.77 -8.34 9.57
CA LEU A 84 -6.51 -8.22 8.12
C LEU A 84 -6.38 -9.58 7.42
N GLY A 85 -6.31 -10.68 8.16
CA GLY A 85 -6.07 -12.03 7.62
C GLY A 85 -4.61 -12.25 7.22
N TYR A 86 -4.22 -13.52 7.09
CA TYR A 86 -2.86 -13.96 6.74
C TYR A 86 -1.74 -13.25 7.52
N ASN A 87 -1.61 -13.56 8.83
CA ASN A 87 -0.57 -12.99 9.72
C ASN A 87 0.87 -13.16 9.20
N ARG A 88 1.10 -14.11 8.28
CA ARG A 88 2.39 -14.27 7.59
C ARG A 88 2.82 -13.00 6.84
N ARG A 89 1.89 -12.20 6.30
CA ARG A 89 2.19 -10.91 5.67
C ARG A 89 2.82 -9.93 6.66
N ALA A 90 2.26 -9.82 7.85
CA ALA A 90 2.79 -9.00 8.94
C ALA A 90 4.21 -9.43 9.34
N VAL A 91 4.42 -10.74 9.49
CA VAL A 91 5.73 -11.30 9.84
C VAL A 91 6.76 -11.05 8.73
N ASN A 92 6.37 -11.18 7.47
CA ASN A 92 7.28 -10.98 6.33
C ASN A 92 7.69 -9.52 6.17
N ILE A 93 6.75 -8.57 6.31
CA ILE A 93 7.11 -7.14 6.25
C ILE A 93 7.98 -6.73 7.44
N HIS A 94 7.78 -7.33 8.62
CA HIS A 94 8.65 -7.11 9.79
C HIS A 94 10.05 -7.69 9.61
N ARG A 95 10.18 -8.89 9.03
CA ARG A 95 11.48 -9.49 8.73
C ARG A 95 12.30 -8.73 7.67
N ALA A 96 11.62 -8.00 6.79
CA ALA A 96 12.24 -7.19 5.75
C ALA A 96 12.60 -5.77 6.23
N ALA A 97 12.20 -5.39 7.44
CA ALA A 97 12.41 -4.07 8.03
C ALA A 97 13.71 -4.04 8.85
#